data_AF-A0A1U7EZN3-F1
#
_entry.id   AF-A0A1U7EZN3-F1
#
_cell.length_a   1.000
_cell.length_b   1.000
_cell.length_c   1.000
_cell.angle_alpha   90.00
_cell.angle_beta   90.00
_cell.angle_gamma   90.00
#
_symmetry.space_group_name_H-M   'P 1'
#
loop_
_entity.id
_entity.type
_entity.pdbx_description
1 polymer ?
#
loop_
_entity_poly.entity_id
_entity_poly.type
_entity_poly.pdbx_seq_one_letter_code
_entity_poly.pdbx_strand_id
1 'polypeptide(L)'
;MSNGECLSCGSHVSQSFVRVFGDGGNLYACPSCTTREAIKRGAAADPDHDRRVTVPPSDARRQAGDTPRATWDGRRTTSPEGVQ
;
A
#
# COMPACT_ATOMS: atom_id res chain seq x y z
N MET A 1 -33.61 -6.13 -2.50
CA MET A 1 -32.59 -6.54 -1.51
C MET A 1 -31.35 -5.76 -1.86
N SER A 2 -30.92 -4.81 -1.03
CA SER A 2 -29.74 -3.99 -1.33
C SER A 2 -28.51 -4.89 -1.24
N ASN A 3 -27.93 -5.23 -2.38
CA ASN A 3 -26.68 -5.98 -2.48
C ASN A 3 -25.62 -5.14 -1.78
N GLY A 4 -25.07 -5.66 -0.69
CA GLY A 4 -24.01 -4.98 0.05
C GLY A 4 -22.80 -4.94 -0.86
N GLU A 5 -22.56 -3.84 -1.54
CA GLU A 5 -21.44 -3.68 -2.46
C GLU A 5 -20.62 -2.46 -2.04
N CYS A 6 -19.30 -2.59 -2.16
CA CYS A 6 -18.41 -1.47 -1.91
C CYS A 6 -18.41 -0.50 -3.09
N LEU A 7 -18.65 0.78 -2.86
CA LEU A 7 -18.67 1.82 -3.89
C LEU A 7 -17.27 2.18 -4.42
N SER A 8 -16.21 1.81 -3.70
CA SER A 8 -14.83 2.06 -4.13
C SER A 8 -14.29 0.98 -5.06
N CYS A 9 -14.53 -0.30 -4.78
CA CYS A 9 -13.98 -1.41 -5.57
C CYS A 9 -15.02 -2.37 -6.17
N GLY A 10 -16.30 -2.20 -5.89
CA GLY A 10 -17.37 -3.09 -6.35
C GLY A 10 -17.41 -4.47 -5.69
N SER A 11 -16.59 -4.72 -4.67
CA SER A 11 -16.60 -6.03 -3.97
C SER A 11 -17.88 -6.23 -3.16
N HIS A 12 -18.39 -7.45 -3.18
CA HIS A 12 -19.56 -7.84 -2.39
C HIS A 12 -19.20 -8.00 -0.91
N VAL A 13 -20.00 -7.38 -0.03
CA VAL A 13 -19.89 -7.38 1.42
C VAL A 13 -21.21 -7.83 2.05
N SER A 14 -21.15 -8.34 3.28
CA SER A 14 -22.36 -8.76 3.99
C SER A 14 -23.22 -7.56 4.41
N GLN A 15 -24.53 -7.73 4.43
CA GLN A 15 -25.45 -6.65 4.80
C GLN A 15 -25.26 -6.22 6.27
N SER A 16 -24.86 -7.15 7.14
CA SER A 16 -24.45 -6.87 8.52
C SER A 16 -23.25 -5.93 8.58
N PHE A 17 -22.33 -6.05 7.62
CA PHE A 17 -21.16 -5.18 7.54
C PHE A 17 -21.55 -3.75 7.16
N VAL A 18 -22.41 -3.61 6.15
CA VAL A 18 -22.95 -2.30 5.72
C VAL A 18 -23.68 -1.60 6.86
N ARG A 19 -24.41 -2.34 7.70
CA ARG A 19 -25.12 -1.74 8.86
C ARG A 19 -24.20 -1.19 9.95
N VAL A 20 -23.03 -1.79 10.14
CA VAL A 20 -22.11 -1.41 11.22
C VAL A 20 -21.12 -0.33 10.79
N PHE A 21 -20.66 -0.41 9.55
CA PHE A 21 -19.56 0.41 9.04
C PHE A 21 -19.97 1.37 7.91
N GLY A 22 -21.12 1.14 7.29
CA GLY A 22 -21.62 1.99 6.22
C GLY A 22 -22.35 3.23 6.75
N ASP A 23 -22.41 4.24 5.92
CA ASP A 23 -23.14 5.47 6.15
C ASP A 23 -24.43 5.47 5.33
N GLY A 24 -25.58 5.42 6.00
CA GLY A 24 -26.89 5.41 5.31
C GLY A 24 -27.10 4.24 4.33
N GLY A 25 -26.32 3.16 4.45
CA GLY A 25 -26.34 2.03 3.52
C GLY A 25 -25.27 2.07 2.42
N ASN A 26 -24.48 3.13 2.35
CA ASN A 26 -23.34 3.25 1.44
C ASN A 26 -22.06 2.79 2.13
N LEU A 27 -21.17 2.15 1.36
CA LEU A 27 -19.91 1.64 1.87
C LEU A 27 -18.75 2.02 0.95
N TYR A 28 -17.89 2.92 1.42
CA TYR A 28 -16.80 3.47 0.63
C TYR A 28 -15.50 2.67 0.74
N ALA A 29 -15.36 1.79 1.74
CA ALA A 29 -14.18 0.95 1.88
C ALA A 29 -14.53 -0.42 2.48
N CYS A 30 -13.93 -1.48 1.96
CA CYS A 30 -14.20 -2.87 2.34
C CYS A 30 -12.91 -3.64 2.64
N PRO A 31 -12.96 -4.79 3.33
CA PRO A 31 -11.77 -5.56 3.67
C PRO A 31 -11.01 -6.13 2.46
N SER A 32 -11.58 -6.06 1.24
CA SER A 32 -10.90 -6.46 0.01
C SER A 32 -10.01 -5.34 -0.57
N CYS A 33 -10.36 -4.07 -0.37
CA CYS A 33 -9.61 -2.93 -0.90
C CYS A 33 -8.87 -2.12 0.16
N THR A 34 -9.20 -2.28 1.44
CA THR A 34 -8.54 -1.60 2.56
C THR A 34 -8.30 -2.54 3.75
N THR A 35 -7.60 -2.05 4.77
CA THR A 35 -7.33 -2.81 5.99
C THR A 35 -8.47 -2.67 7.01
N ARG A 36 -8.71 -3.71 7.82
CA ARG A 36 -9.67 -3.67 8.93
C ARG A 36 -9.39 -2.52 9.91
N GLU A 37 -8.13 -2.13 10.08
CA GLU A 37 -7.74 -1.01 10.93
C GLU A 37 -8.19 0.33 10.37
N ALA A 38 -8.11 0.55 9.05
CA ALA A 38 -8.67 1.74 8.41
C ALA A 38 -10.20 1.77 8.54
N ILE A 39 -10.87 0.63 8.32
CA ILE A 39 -12.33 0.50 8.46
C ILE A 39 -12.78 0.89 9.87
N LYS A 40 -12.10 0.40 10.92
CA LYS A 40 -12.39 0.78 12.32
C LYS A 40 -12.19 2.27 12.60
N ARG A 41 -11.32 2.96 11.84
CA ARG A 41 -11.10 4.40 11.94
C ARG A 41 -12.12 5.23 11.14
N GLY A 42 -13.09 4.58 10.49
CA GLY A 42 -14.15 5.25 9.73
C GLY A 42 -13.99 5.22 8.22
N ALA A 43 -13.04 4.45 7.66
CA ALA A 43 -12.84 4.40 6.21
C ALA A 43 -14.07 3.98 5.40
N ALA A 44 -14.93 3.15 5.99
CA ALA A 44 -16.10 2.63 5.32
C ALA A 44 -17.24 3.66 5.19
N ALA A 45 -17.27 4.66 6.07
CA ALA A 45 -18.29 5.71 6.11
C ALA A 45 -17.86 7.00 5.39
N ASP A 46 -16.56 7.18 5.17
CA ASP A 46 -16.00 8.40 4.58
C ASP A 46 -15.30 8.11 3.23
N PRO A 47 -15.74 8.74 2.12
CA PRO A 47 -15.15 8.52 0.80
C PRO A 47 -13.74 9.11 0.64
N ASP A 48 -13.34 10.05 1.49
CA ASP A 48 -12.01 10.69 1.42
C ASP A 48 -10.97 10.00 2.31
N HIS A 49 -11.38 9.00 3.10
CA HIS A 49 -10.48 8.32 4.03
C HIS A 49 -9.31 7.62 3.33
N ASP A 50 -9.52 7.17 2.09
CA ASP A 50 -8.48 6.61 1.23
C ASP A 50 -7.34 7.60 0.97
N ARG A 51 -7.65 8.90 0.81
CA ARG A 51 -6.63 9.94 0.57
C ARG A 51 -5.74 10.20 1.78
N ARG A 52 -6.23 9.99 3.00
CA ARG A 52 -5.40 10.10 4.22
C ARG A 52 -4.63 8.82 4.53
N VAL A 53 -5.06 7.69 3.99
CA VAL A 53 -4.48 6.37 4.23
C VAL A 53 -3.76 5.90 2.95
N THR A 54 -2.77 6.65 2.50
CA THR A 54 -1.82 6.16 1.50
C THR A 54 -0.96 5.06 2.12
N VAL A 55 -1.49 3.83 2.15
CA VAL A 55 -0.65 2.64 2.32
C VAL A 55 -0.30 2.20 0.91
N PRO A 56 0.97 2.23 0.48
CA PRO A 56 1.32 1.70 -0.83
C PRO A 56 0.87 0.23 -0.92
N PRO A 57 0.41 -0.24 -2.10
CA PRO A 57 -0.03 -1.62 -2.27
C PRO A 57 1.07 -2.58 -1.81
N SER A 58 0.67 -3.62 -1.07
CA SER A 58 1.56 -4.59 -0.43
C SER A 58 2.36 -5.46 -1.41
N ASP A 59 2.27 -5.20 -2.73
CA ASP A 59 3.17 -5.71 -3.76
C ASP A 59 4.51 -4.94 -3.86
N ALA A 60 4.74 -3.91 -3.05
CA ALA A 60 6.02 -3.19 -2.95
C ALA A 60 7.19 -4.03 -2.38
N ARG A 61 7.07 -5.37 -2.33
CA ARG A 61 8.12 -6.29 -1.90
C ARG A 61 9.06 -6.74 -3.04
N ARG A 62 9.26 -5.92 -4.09
CA ARG A 62 10.20 -6.21 -5.20
C ARG A 62 11.00 -5.00 -5.73
N GLN A 63 11.34 -4.02 -4.91
CA GLN A 63 12.27 -2.95 -5.33
C GLN A 63 13.45 -2.71 -4.38
N ALA A 64 13.70 -3.61 -3.42
CA ALA A 64 14.98 -3.66 -2.71
C ALA A 64 15.95 -4.54 -3.50
N GLY A 65 16.42 -4.05 -4.64
CA GLY A 65 17.31 -4.81 -5.53
C GLY A 65 18.18 -3.99 -6.48
N ASP A 66 18.15 -2.66 -6.40
CA ASP A 66 19.02 -1.80 -7.21
C ASP A 66 19.86 -0.92 -6.28
N THR A 67 20.68 -1.56 -5.46
CA THR A 67 21.96 -0.94 -5.10
C THR A 67 22.96 -1.57 -6.04
N PRO A 68 23.47 -0.88 -7.08
CA PRO A 68 24.67 -1.35 -7.74
C PRO A 68 25.70 -1.51 -6.64
N ARG A 69 26.09 -2.76 -6.40
CA ARG A 69 27.15 -3.11 -5.45
C ARG A 69 28.33 -2.25 -5.87
N ALA A 70 28.67 -1.27 -5.04
CA ALA A 70 29.92 -0.53 -5.18
C ALA A 70 31.03 -1.57 -5.16
N THR A 71 31.47 -2.00 -6.34
CA THR A 71 32.71 -2.72 -6.54
C THR A 71 33.79 -1.72 -6.22
N TRP A 72 34.23 -1.78 -4.97
CA TRP A 72 35.44 -1.13 -4.51
C TRP A 72 36.59 -1.67 -5.38
N ASP A 73 36.96 -0.94 -6.45
CA ASP A 73 38.17 -1.22 -7.23
C ASP A 73 39.35 -0.74 -6.39
N GLY A 74 39.73 -1.57 -5.42
CA GLY A 74 40.95 -1.42 -4.64
C GLY A 74 42.19 -1.68 -5.50
N ARG A 75 42.37 -0.92 -6.60
CA ARG A 75 43.59 -0.91 -7.41
C ARG A 75 44.70 -0.20 -6.63
N ARG A 76 45.17 -0.90 -5.61
CA ARG A 76 46.50 -0.75 -5.03
C ARG A 76 47.39 -1.77 -5.76
N THR A 77 47.64 -1.54 -7.04
CA THR A 77 48.73 -2.21 -7.75
C THR A 77 49.84 -1.18 -7.90
N THR A 78 50.84 -1.37 -7.05
CA THR A 78 52.23 -0.92 -7.22
C THR A 78 52.62 -0.68 -8.68
N SER A 79 53.10 0.52 -9.00
CA SER A 79 53.96 0.72 -10.17
C SER A 79 55.08 1.71 -9.83
N PRO A 80 56.35 1.39 -10.14
CA PRO A 80 57.51 2.21 -9.84
C PRO A 80 57.77 3.23 -10.96
N GLU A 81 57.83 4.50 -10.59
CA GLU A 81 58.34 5.61 -11.39
C GLU A 81 59.26 6.41 -10.44
N GLY A 82 60.59 6.44 -10.55
CA GLY A 82 61.44 6.41 -11.73
C GLY A 82 61.78 7.85 -12.14
N VAL A 83 62.96 8.36 -11.71
CA VAL A 83 63.76 9.42 -12.36
C VAL A 83 63.12 10.84 -12.34
N GLN A 84 63.65 11.85 -11.62
CA GLN A 84 64.97 12.50 -11.71
C GLN A 84 65.35 13.18 -10.40
#